data_AF-A0A8F2AZF1-F1
#
_entry.id   AF-A0A8F2AZF1-F1
#
_cell.length_a   1.000
_cell.length_b   1.000
_cell.length_c   1.000
_cell.angle_alpha   90.00
_cell.angle_beta   90.00
_cell.angle_gamma   90.00
#
_symmetry.space_group_name_H-M   'P 1'
#
loop_
_entity.id
_entity.type
_entity.pdbx_description
1 polymer ?
#
loop_
_entity_poly.entity_id
_entity_poly.type
_entity_poly.pdbx_seq_one_letter_code
_entity_poly.pdbx_strand_id
1 'polypeptide(L)'
;MLILAMGDDDKYKRSPLVANFGTVVALVIGGALVLLVITSIIVAKYTGIHDGSEVTFSNKSVIAFFVVFLSYGFVAIFLVMLFTYRILSPFSRLITEMQAIVAGDLSKRLFLRGRDVYLIKNFVTDVNTVVDNLQTMHTLKDDLIKQIDSEGQQIISMLNNHPTLDEETKNAVFLYHEKVTTIVKGTEESAVTPPDLGTKSDT
;
A
#
# COMPACT_ATOMS: atom_id res chain seq x y z
N MET A 1 -7.52 35.57 10.68
CA MET A 1 -8.17 34.28 10.94
C MET A 1 -7.12 33.21 10.75
N LEU A 2 -6.44 32.88 11.86
CA LEU A 2 -5.22 32.06 11.90
C LEU A 2 -5.66 30.73 12.52
N ILE A 3 -5.93 29.72 11.68
CA ILE A 3 -6.30 28.39 12.18
C ILE A 3 -5.03 27.59 12.39
N LEU A 4 -4.82 27.27 13.66
CA LEU A 4 -3.84 26.35 14.22
C LEU A 4 -3.82 25.02 13.45
N ALA A 5 -2.79 24.81 12.64
CA ALA A 5 -2.33 23.47 12.28
C ALA A 5 -1.52 22.93 13.48
N MET A 6 -2.24 22.46 14.49
CA MET A 6 -1.70 21.76 15.64
C MET A 6 -1.31 20.35 15.17
N GLY A 7 -0.01 20.18 14.88
CA GLY A 7 0.58 18.92 14.43
C GLY A 7 0.41 17.81 15.46
N ASP A 8 -0.38 16.79 15.11
CA ASP A 8 -0.48 15.51 15.81
C ASP A 8 0.73 14.62 15.41
N ASP A 9 1.94 15.10 15.71
CA ASP A 9 3.21 14.43 15.35
C ASP A 9 3.60 13.28 16.30
N ASP A 10 2.78 12.98 17.32
CA ASP A 10 3.18 12.11 18.44
C ASP A 10 2.59 10.69 18.44
N LYS A 11 1.90 10.24 17.38
CA LYS A 11 1.25 8.92 17.36
C LYS A 11 2.02 7.77 16.71
N TYR A 12 3.32 7.92 16.48
CA TYR A 12 4.19 6.79 16.11
C TYR A 12 5.39 6.68 17.03
N LYS A 13 5.12 6.49 18.33
CA LYS A 13 6.10 5.98 19.29
C LYS A 13 6.58 4.61 18.81
N ARG A 14 7.64 4.60 18.00
CA ARG A 14 8.20 3.39 17.40
C ARG A 14 8.50 2.40 18.52
N SER A 15 7.89 1.23 18.45
CA SER A 15 8.16 0.18 19.41
C SER A 15 9.68 -0.10 19.42
N PRO A 16 10.30 -0.31 20.60
CA PRO A 16 11.73 -0.57 20.71
C PRO A 16 12.18 -1.80 19.90
N LEU A 17 11.22 -2.67 19.54
CA LEU A 17 11.39 -3.80 18.64
C LEU A 17 11.91 -3.44 17.24
N VAL A 18 11.48 -2.30 16.67
CA VAL A 18 11.88 -1.90 15.31
C VAL A 18 13.31 -1.36 15.29
N ALA A 19 13.76 -0.70 16.36
CA ALA A 19 15.12 -0.19 16.49
C ALA A 19 16.16 -1.32 16.61
N ASN A 20 15.79 -2.40 17.32
CA ASN A 20 16.68 -3.51 17.61
C ASN A 20 16.37 -4.77 16.79
N PHE A 21 15.64 -4.64 15.68
CA PHE A 21 15.23 -5.78 14.85
C PHE A 21 16.43 -6.64 14.40
N GLY A 22 17.55 -6.00 14.03
CA GLY A 22 18.77 -6.72 13.69
C GLY A 22 19.30 -7.57 14.85
N THR A 23 19.25 -7.03 16.07
CA THR A 23 19.62 -7.75 17.30
C THR A 23 18.66 -8.90 17.59
N VAL A 24 17.34 -8.70 17.41
CA VAL A 24 16.33 -9.75 17.60
C VAL A 24 16.53 -10.89 16.61
N VAL A 25 16.75 -10.58 15.32
CA VAL A 25 17.03 -11.59 14.30
C VAL A 25 18.33 -12.34 14.61
N ALA A 26 19.39 -11.63 15.00
CA ALA A 26 20.65 -12.26 15.40
C ALA A 26 20.48 -13.19 16.61
N LEU A 27 19.66 -12.81 17.60
CA LEU A 27 19.33 -13.67 18.74
C LEU A 27 18.51 -14.91 18.33
N VAL A 28 17.54 -14.77 17.43
CA VAL A 28 16.74 -15.90 16.93
C VAL A 28 17.62 -16.88 16.14
N ILE A 29 18.49 -16.37 15.26
CA ILE A 29 19.43 -17.21 14.50
C ILE A 29 20.44 -17.87 15.44
N GLY A 30 21.01 -17.12 16.39
CA GLY A 30 21.93 -17.66 17.39
C GLY A 30 21.28 -18.75 18.25
N GLY A 31 20.05 -18.53 18.71
CA GLY A 31 19.27 -19.53 19.43
C GLY A 31 18.98 -20.78 18.61
N ALA A 32 18.65 -20.63 17.32
CA ALA A 32 18.45 -21.75 16.41
C ALA A 32 19.72 -22.59 16.21
N LEU A 33 20.89 -21.94 16.09
CA LEU A 33 22.18 -22.63 15.99
C LEU A 33 22.52 -23.40 17.28
N VAL A 34 22.28 -22.81 18.45
CA VAL A 34 22.48 -23.49 19.74
C VAL A 34 21.56 -24.71 19.86
N LEU A 35 20.29 -24.59 19.47
CA LEU A 35 19.34 -25.71 19.45
C LEU A 35 19.79 -26.84 18.50
N LEU A 36 20.37 -26.50 17.35
CA LEU A 36 20.93 -27.47 16.42
C LEU A 36 22.07 -28.26 17.08
N VAL A 37 23.02 -27.57 17.72
CA VAL A 37 24.15 -28.20 18.43
C VAL A 37 23.64 -29.12 19.55
N ILE A 38 22.70 -28.65 20.36
CA ILE A 38 22.10 -29.46 21.45
C ILE A 38 21.41 -30.70 20.86
N THR A 39 20.66 -30.55 19.77
CA THR A 39 20.00 -31.65 19.08
C THR A 39 21.01 -32.67 18.57
N SER A 40 22.11 -32.23 17.93
CA SER A 40 23.17 -33.13 17.45
C SER A 40 23.82 -33.91 18.59
N ILE A 41 24.04 -33.28 19.76
CA ILE A 41 24.58 -33.97 20.94
C ILE A 41 23.59 -35.00 21.49
N ILE A 42 22.29 -34.66 21.57
CA ILE A 42 21.23 -35.58 22.00
C ILE A 42 21.18 -36.77 21.03
N VAL A 43 21.06 -36.53 19.73
CA VAL A 43 21.04 -37.60 18.73
C VAL A 43 22.28 -38.48 18.88
N ALA A 44 23.50 -37.92 18.91
CA ALA A 44 24.72 -38.71 19.05
C ALA A 44 24.78 -39.55 20.33
N LYS A 45 24.26 -39.05 21.46
CA LYS A 45 24.22 -39.81 22.72
C LYS A 45 23.13 -40.88 22.75
N TYR A 46 21.99 -40.64 22.10
CA TYR A 46 20.82 -41.52 22.16
C TYR A 46 20.71 -42.48 20.97
N THR A 47 21.44 -42.28 19.86
CA THR A 47 21.49 -43.22 18.73
C THR A 47 22.58 -44.28 18.86
N GLY A 48 23.41 -44.24 19.92
CA GLY A 48 24.26 -45.36 20.30
C GLY A 48 25.19 -45.86 19.18
N ILE A 49 26.08 -45.01 18.67
CA ILE A 49 27.23 -45.48 17.86
C ILE A 49 28.34 -46.03 18.78
N HIS A 50 27.95 -46.79 19.80
CA HIS A 50 28.86 -47.53 20.65
C HIS A 50 28.36 -48.98 20.64
N ASP A 51 29.13 -49.81 19.94
CA ASP A 51 29.06 -51.27 19.96
C ASP A 51 27.81 -51.94 19.36
N GLY A 52 27.66 -51.89 18.03
CA GLY A 52 27.15 -52.98 17.19
C GLY A 52 25.80 -53.66 17.53
N SER A 53 25.06 -53.18 18.52
CA SER A 53 23.82 -53.77 19.01
C SER A 53 22.62 -53.06 18.40
N GLU A 54 21.60 -53.85 18.05
CA GLU A 54 20.37 -53.42 17.40
C GLU A 54 19.78 -52.15 18.03
N VAL A 55 19.38 -51.20 17.17
CA VAL A 55 18.76 -49.93 17.54
C VAL A 55 17.40 -50.21 18.19
N THR A 56 17.41 -50.45 19.50
CA THR A 56 16.17 -50.61 20.26
C THR A 56 15.56 -49.23 20.50
N PHE A 57 14.44 -48.96 19.84
CA PHE A 57 13.66 -47.73 20.05
C PHE A 57 13.06 -47.72 21.46
N SER A 58 13.83 -47.25 22.44
CA SER A 58 13.34 -46.98 23.79
C SER A 58 12.36 -45.79 23.76
N ASN A 59 11.33 -45.80 24.62
CA ASN A 59 10.40 -44.68 24.81
C ASN A 59 11.10 -43.32 25.02
N LYS A 60 12.33 -43.33 25.55
CA LYS A 60 13.17 -42.13 25.72
C LYS A 60 13.61 -41.51 24.39
N SER A 61 13.85 -42.32 23.36
CA SER A 61 14.22 -41.87 22.01
C SER A 61 13.04 -41.16 21.31
N VAL A 62 11.82 -41.70 21.48
CA VAL A 62 10.59 -41.11 20.95
C VAL A 62 10.32 -39.74 21.60
N ILE A 63 10.46 -39.63 22.92
CA ILE A 63 10.30 -38.34 23.62
C ILE A 63 11.34 -37.32 23.15
N ALA A 64 12.61 -37.73 22.99
CA ALA A 64 13.66 -36.85 22.47
C ALA A 64 13.33 -36.35 21.05
N PHE A 65 12.80 -37.21 20.19
CA PHE A 65 12.36 -36.84 18.84
C PHE A 65 11.25 -35.77 18.86
N PHE A 66 10.23 -35.95 19.70
CA PHE A 66 9.15 -34.97 19.84
C PHE A 66 9.65 -33.62 20.37
N VAL A 67 10.54 -33.61 21.37
CA VAL A 67 11.12 -32.38 21.93
C VAL A 67 11.90 -31.62 20.86
N VAL A 68 12.71 -32.35 20.08
CA VAL A 68 13.46 -31.77 18.95
C VAL A 68 12.49 -31.19 17.92
N PHE A 69 11.48 -31.96 17.50
CA PHE A 69 10.50 -31.50 16.52
C PHE A 69 9.75 -30.24 16.98
N LEU A 70 9.30 -30.18 18.24
CA LEU A 70 8.65 -29.01 18.81
C LEU A 70 9.58 -27.79 18.80
N SER A 71 10.86 -27.97 19.15
CA SER A 71 11.83 -26.88 19.20
C SER A 71 12.06 -26.26 17.82
N TYR A 72 12.16 -27.08 16.76
CA TYR A 72 12.27 -26.59 15.39
C TYR A 72 10.98 -25.91 14.91
N GLY A 73 9.81 -26.48 15.24
CA GLY A 73 8.52 -25.90 14.90
C GLY A 73 8.36 -24.49 15.50
N PHE A 74 8.75 -24.32 16.76
CA PHE A 74 8.70 -23.02 17.43
C PHE A 74 9.60 -21.98 16.75
N VAL A 75 10.84 -22.34 16.43
CA VAL A 75 11.77 -21.45 15.70
C VAL A 75 11.23 -21.09 14.33
N ALA A 76 10.67 -22.05 13.59
CA ALA A 76 10.09 -21.81 12.27
C ALA A 76 8.93 -20.82 12.34
N ILE A 77 8.01 -20.99 13.29
CA ILE A 77 6.88 -20.06 13.50
C ILE A 77 7.40 -18.65 13.82
N PHE A 78 8.40 -18.53 14.70
CA PHE A 78 8.99 -17.23 15.04
C PHE A 78 9.66 -16.56 13.84
N LEU A 79 10.38 -17.32 13.01
CA LEU A 79 10.98 -16.81 11.78
C LEU A 79 9.90 -16.30 10.82
N VAL A 80 8.86 -17.10 10.57
CA VAL A 80 7.75 -16.70 9.70
C VAL A 80 7.09 -15.43 10.24
N MET A 81 6.81 -15.34 11.54
CA MET A 81 6.22 -14.16 12.15
C MET A 81 7.11 -12.91 11.99
N LEU A 82 8.42 -13.06 12.17
CA LEU A 82 9.39 -11.98 11.96
C LEU A 82 9.43 -11.51 10.49
N PHE A 83 9.45 -12.45 9.55
CA PHE A 83 9.43 -12.14 8.12
C PHE A 83 8.12 -11.44 7.74
N THR A 84 6.98 -11.98 8.16
CA THR A 84 5.66 -11.37 7.94
C THR A 84 5.61 -9.97 8.51
N TYR A 85 6.03 -9.74 9.75
CA TYR A 85 6.03 -8.40 10.35
C TYR A 85 6.91 -7.41 9.57
N ARG A 86 8.10 -7.86 9.13
CA ARG A 86 9.03 -7.01 8.37
C ARG A 86 8.50 -6.65 6.99
N ILE A 87 7.82 -7.57 6.32
CA ILE A 87 7.25 -7.33 5.00
C ILE A 87 5.96 -6.52 5.12
N LEU A 88 5.05 -6.86 6.04
CA LEU A 88 3.76 -6.16 6.20
C LEU A 88 3.91 -4.72 6.67
N SER A 89 4.94 -4.38 7.45
CA SER A 89 5.11 -3.03 7.97
C SER A 89 5.21 -1.93 6.88
N PRO A 90 6.07 -2.05 5.85
CA PRO A 90 6.08 -1.09 4.75
C PRO A 90 4.79 -1.14 3.92
N PHE A 91 4.18 -2.32 3.71
CA PHE A 91 2.92 -2.44 2.98
C PHE A 91 1.77 -1.69 3.66
N SER A 92 1.66 -1.76 4.99
CA SER A 92 0.61 -1.03 5.71
C SER A 92 0.72 0.48 5.51
N ARG A 93 1.93 1.03 5.50
CA ARG A 93 2.15 2.47 5.23
C ARG A 93 1.80 2.84 3.81
N LEU A 94 2.21 1.99 2.87
CA LEU A 94 1.92 2.15 1.46
C LEU A 94 0.41 2.19 1.20
N ILE A 95 -0.36 1.32 1.86
CA ILE A 95 -1.82 1.31 1.78
C ILE A 95 -2.41 2.63 2.30
N THR A 96 -1.94 3.13 3.44
CA THR A 96 -2.42 4.40 4.00
C THR A 96 -2.10 5.58 3.09
N GLU A 97 -0.90 5.63 2.51
CA GLU A 97 -0.52 6.67 1.55
C GLU A 97 -1.35 6.57 0.25
N MET A 98 -1.59 5.35 -0.24
CA MET A 98 -2.44 5.10 -1.41
C MET A 98 -3.90 5.48 -1.16
N GLN A 99 -4.42 5.26 0.05
CA GLN A 99 -5.77 5.73 0.44
C GLN A 99 -5.89 7.26 0.38
N ALA A 100 -4.82 7.99 0.72
CA ALA A 100 -4.81 9.45 0.59
C ALA A 100 -4.84 9.90 -0.88
N ILE A 101 -4.13 9.18 -1.77
CA ILE A 101 -4.15 9.44 -3.21
C ILE A 101 -5.55 9.17 -3.78
N VAL A 102 -6.19 8.07 -3.37
CA VAL A 102 -7.57 7.73 -3.76
C VAL A 102 -8.58 8.78 -3.26
N ALA A 103 -8.31 9.42 -2.11
CA ALA A 103 -9.12 10.53 -1.60
C ALA A 103 -8.97 11.84 -2.39
N GLY A 104 -8.18 11.85 -3.48
CA GLY A 104 -8.01 13.00 -4.38
C GLY A 104 -6.79 13.87 -4.09
N ASP A 105 -5.98 13.54 -3.08
CA ASP A 105 -4.73 14.25 -2.81
C ASP A 105 -3.60 13.71 -3.71
N LEU A 106 -3.63 14.10 -4.98
CA LEU A 106 -2.62 13.76 -5.98
C LEU A 106 -1.26 14.46 -5.73
N SER A 107 -1.20 15.40 -4.77
CA SER A 107 0.05 16.09 -4.41
C SER A 107 0.97 15.22 -3.55
N LYS A 108 0.42 14.18 -2.91
CA LYS A 108 1.18 13.25 -2.08
C LYS A 108 1.93 12.23 -2.93
N ARG A 109 3.24 12.19 -2.72
CA ARG A 109 4.13 11.17 -3.26
C ARG A 109 4.35 10.06 -2.24
N LEU A 110 4.41 8.83 -2.72
CA LEU A 110 4.74 7.69 -1.88
C LEU A 110 6.22 7.75 -1.52
N PHE A 111 6.53 7.84 -0.22
CA PHE A 111 7.90 7.97 0.27
C PHE A 111 8.34 6.71 1.02
N LEU A 112 9.24 5.95 0.41
CA LEU A 112 9.92 4.84 1.09
C LEU A 112 11.18 5.30 1.79
N ARG A 113 11.52 4.61 2.89
CA ARG A 113 12.84 4.80 3.50
C ARG A 113 13.89 4.13 2.63
N GLY A 114 15.05 4.77 2.50
CA GLY A 114 16.14 4.29 1.63
C GLY A 114 16.65 2.87 1.93
N ARG A 115 16.32 2.30 3.10
CA ARG A 115 16.67 0.94 3.55
C ARG A 115 15.64 -0.14 3.22
N ASP A 116 14.53 0.21 2.60
CA ASP A 116 13.47 -0.73 2.25
C ASP A 116 13.86 -1.59 1.02
N VAL A 117 13.25 -2.77 0.94
CA VAL A 117 13.57 -3.83 -0.05
C VAL A 117 13.44 -3.29 -1.48
N TYR A 118 14.40 -3.62 -2.35
CA TYR A 118 14.46 -3.16 -3.74
C TYR A 118 13.13 -3.34 -4.52
N LEU A 119 12.44 -4.47 -4.32
CA LEU A 119 11.13 -4.71 -4.96
C LEU A 119 10.08 -3.65 -4.59
N ILE A 120 10.06 -3.21 -3.33
CA ILE A 120 9.07 -2.23 -2.85
C ILE A 120 9.39 -0.86 -3.48
N LYS A 121 10.67 -0.54 -3.71
CA LYS A 121 11.07 0.69 -4.40
C LYS A 121 10.57 0.75 -5.84
N ASN A 122 10.70 -0.33 -6.60
CA ASN A 122 10.20 -0.35 -7.97
C ASN A 122 8.69 -0.16 -8.02
N PHE A 123 7.96 -0.89 -7.16
CA PHE A 123 6.52 -0.72 -7.05
C PHE A 123 6.13 0.73 -6.74
N VAL A 124 6.81 1.39 -5.79
CA VAL A 124 6.54 2.78 -5.46
C VAL A 124 6.86 3.75 -6.60
N THR A 125 7.94 3.51 -7.35
CA THR A 125 8.25 4.28 -8.55
C THR A 125 7.16 4.14 -9.60
N ASP A 126 6.67 2.92 -9.83
CA ASP A 126 5.61 2.64 -10.80
C ASP A 126 4.30 3.32 -10.38
N VAL A 127 3.92 3.24 -9.10
CA VAL A 127 2.73 3.92 -8.60
C VAL A 127 2.88 5.44 -8.68
N ASN A 128 4.03 6.01 -8.30
CA ASN A 128 4.26 7.44 -8.46
C ASN A 128 4.18 7.88 -9.93
N THR A 129 4.63 7.04 -10.87
CA THR A 129 4.48 7.31 -12.31
C THR A 129 3.00 7.33 -12.72
N VAL A 130 2.19 6.41 -12.20
CA VAL A 130 0.74 6.40 -12.43
C VAL A 130 0.08 7.66 -11.86
N VAL A 131 0.48 8.11 -10.66
CA VAL A 131 -0.01 9.34 -10.05
C VAL A 131 0.38 10.56 -10.87
N ASP A 132 1.63 10.65 -11.33
CA ASP A 132 2.10 11.75 -12.19
C ASP A 132 1.32 11.78 -13.53
N ASN A 133 1.01 10.62 -14.11
CA ASN A 133 0.18 10.52 -15.31
C ASN A 133 -1.26 10.98 -15.06
N LEU A 134 -1.85 10.60 -13.92
CA LEU A 134 -3.20 11.04 -13.52
C LEU A 134 -3.27 12.54 -13.31
N GLN A 135 -2.27 13.12 -12.63
CA GLN A 135 -2.17 14.56 -12.44
C GLN A 135 -2.04 15.28 -13.78
N THR A 136 -1.20 14.76 -14.68
CA THR A 136 -1.05 15.31 -16.03
C THR A 136 -2.38 15.26 -16.80
N MET A 137 -3.10 14.14 -16.73
CA MET A 137 -4.41 14.00 -17.37
C MET A 137 -5.45 14.99 -16.81
N HIS A 138 -5.44 15.24 -15.50
CA HIS A 138 -6.31 16.23 -14.86
C HIS A 138 -5.99 17.65 -15.35
N THR A 139 -4.71 18.01 -15.40
CA THR A 139 -4.30 19.33 -15.95
C THR A 139 -4.66 19.50 -17.43
N LEU A 140 -4.50 18.45 -18.25
CA LEU A 140 -4.88 18.47 -19.66
C LEU A 140 -6.39 18.63 -19.84
N LYS A 141 -7.20 18.00 -18.98
CA LYS A 141 -8.65 18.16 -18.98
C LYS A 141 -9.04 19.61 -18.67
N ASP A 142 -8.44 20.20 -17.63
CA ASP A 142 -8.71 21.57 -17.24
C ASP A 142 -8.34 22.58 -18.34
N ASP A 143 -7.20 22.37 -19.00
CA ASP A 143 -6.77 23.23 -20.10
C ASP A 143 -7.66 23.05 -21.34
N LEU A 144 -8.09 21.82 -21.65
CA LEU A 144 -9.07 21.56 -22.71
C LEU A 144 -10.41 22.26 -22.43
N ILE A 145 -10.90 22.23 -21.18
CA ILE A 145 -12.12 22.95 -20.78
C ILE A 145 -11.97 24.45 -21.02
N LYS A 146 -10.85 25.04 -20.60
CA LYS A 146 -10.59 26.48 -20.81
C LYS A 146 -10.52 26.81 -22.30
N GLN A 147 -9.87 25.97 -23.10
CA GLN A 147 -9.76 26.21 -24.54
C GLN A 147 -11.13 26.17 -25.20
N ILE A 148 -11.95 25.13 -24.94
CA ILE A 148 -13.32 25.01 -25.45
C ILE A 148 -14.16 26.22 -25.03
N ASP A 149 -14.06 26.66 -23.78
CA ASP A 149 -14.80 27.83 -23.29
C ASP A 149 -14.38 29.11 -24.02
N SER A 150 -13.08 29.32 -24.20
CA SER A 150 -12.56 30.50 -24.91
C SER A 150 -12.94 30.53 -26.39
N GLU A 151 -12.84 29.41 -27.09
CA GLU A 151 -13.22 29.29 -28.51
C GLU A 151 -14.74 29.44 -28.69
N GLY A 152 -15.52 28.84 -27.78
CA GLY A 152 -16.98 28.98 -27.78
C GLY A 152 -17.44 30.42 -27.55
N GLN A 153 -16.84 31.12 -26.58
CA GLN A 153 -17.10 32.55 -26.36
C GLN A 153 -16.72 33.40 -27.57
N GLN A 154 -15.61 33.08 -28.23
CA GLN A 154 -15.21 33.75 -29.47
C GLN A 154 -16.26 33.57 -30.57
N ILE A 155 -16.75 32.35 -30.80
CA ILE A 155 -17.80 32.07 -31.78
C ILE A 155 -19.10 32.83 -31.44
N ILE A 156 -19.53 32.80 -30.17
CA ILE A 156 -20.72 33.54 -29.72
C ILE A 156 -20.56 35.04 -29.98
N SER A 157 -19.38 35.61 -29.72
CA SER A 157 -19.12 37.03 -29.97
C SER A 157 -19.15 37.38 -31.46
N MET A 158 -18.65 36.52 -32.35
CA MET A 158 -18.72 36.71 -33.79
C MET A 158 -20.17 36.65 -34.29
N LEU A 159 -20.97 35.73 -33.72
CA LEU A 159 -22.35 35.51 -34.10
C LEU A 159 -23.27 36.67 -33.68
N ASN A 160 -23.08 37.21 -32.47
CA ASN A 160 -23.83 38.35 -31.97
C ASN A 160 -23.58 39.63 -32.78
N ASN A 161 -22.37 39.79 -33.31
CA ASN A 161 -22.00 40.92 -34.15
C ASN A 161 -22.46 40.78 -35.62
N HIS A 162 -23.05 39.64 -36.01
CA HIS A 162 -23.51 39.42 -37.37
C HIS A 162 -24.98 39.86 -37.55
N PRO A 163 -25.27 40.94 -38.33
CA PRO A 163 -26.58 41.57 -38.36
C PRO A 163 -27.67 40.78 -39.11
N THR A 164 -27.29 39.72 -39.82
CA THR A 164 -28.18 38.96 -40.72
C THR A 164 -28.57 37.57 -40.20
N LEU A 165 -28.03 37.16 -39.05
CA LEU A 165 -28.31 35.84 -38.49
C LEU A 165 -29.56 35.89 -37.62
N ASP A 166 -30.44 34.93 -37.85
CA ASP A 166 -31.67 34.78 -37.09
C ASP A 166 -31.38 34.45 -35.62
N GLU A 167 -32.19 35.01 -34.72
CA GLU A 167 -32.01 34.85 -33.26
C GLU A 167 -32.15 33.38 -32.83
N GLU A 168 -32.93 32.57 -33.56
CA GLU A 168 -33.05 31.13 -33.32
C GLU A 168 -31.71 30.42 -33.53
N THR A 169 -30.96 30.80 -34.57
CA THR A 169 -29.64 30.23 -34.86
C THR A 169 -28.62 30.65 -33.79
N LYS A 170 -28.68 31.89 -33.33
CA LYS A 170 -27.80 32.37 -32.24
C LYS A 170 -28.06 31.62 -30.94
N ASN A 171 -29.32 31.43 -30.60
CA ASN A 171 -29.72 30.71 -29.40
C ASN A 171 -29.35 29.22 -29.48
N ALA A 172 -29.49 28.58 -30.65
CA ALA A 172 -29.07 27.19 -30.85
C ALA A 172 -27.57 26.97 -30.63
N VAL A 173 -26.72 27.90 -31.09
CA VAL A 173 -25.26 27.85 -30.87
C VAL A 173 -24.91 28.07 -29.39
N PHE A 174 -25.61 28.99 -28.73
CA PHE A 174 -25.43 29.22 -27.29
C PHE A 174 -25.78 27.98 -26.46
N LEU A 175 -26.95 27.38 -26.72
CA LEU A 175 -27.39 26.14 -26.05
C LEU A 175 -26.45 24.97 -26.32
N TYR A 176 -25.86 24.90 -27.52
CA TYR A 176 -24.84 23.90 -27.83
C TYR A 176 -23.57 24.12 -26.98
N HIS A 177 -23.05 25.35 -26.89
CA HIS A 177 -21.89 25.68 -26.06
C HIS A 177 -22.12 25.33 -24.59
N GLU A 178 -23.29 25.70 -24.06
CA GLU A 178 -23.69 25.38 -22.69
C GLU A 178 -23.76 23.86 -22.46
N LYS A 179 -24.33 23.11 -23.41
CA LYS A 179 -24.40 21.65 -23.35
C LYS A 179 -23.02 20.99 -23.39
N VAL A 180 -22.12 21.47 -24.24
CA VAL A 180 -20.74 20.96 -24.29
C VAL A 180 -20.02 21.26 -22.98
N THR A 181 -20.14 22.48 -22.48
CA THR A 181 -19.52 22.91 -21.21
C THR A 181 -20.03 22.08 -20.02
N THR A 182 -21.33 21.79 -19.97
CA THR A 182 -21.92 20.96 -18.91
C THR A 182 -21.50 19.50 -19.00
N ILE A 183 -21.37 18.90 -20.19
CA ILE A 183 -20.87 17.52 -20.35
C ILE A 183 -19.41 17.41 -19.88
N VAL A 184 -18.57 18.38 -20.26
CA VAL A 184 -17.15 18.32 -19.94
C VAL A 184 -16.89 18.60 -18.45
N LYS A 185 -17.66 19.50 -17.82
CA LYS A 185 -17.60 19.77 -16.37
C LYS A 185 -18.30 18.70 -15.51
N GLY A 186 -19.45 18.21 -15.96
CA GLY A 186 -20.37 17.34 -15.19
C GLY A 186 -19.97 15.87 -15.08
N THR A 187 -18.85 15.46 -15.66
CA THR A 187 -18.33 14.09 -15.49
C THR A 187 -17.76 13.84 -14.07
N GLU A 188 -17.63 14.86 -13.22
CA GLU A 188 -17.07 14.72 -11.85
C GLU A 188 -18.11 14.47 -10.73
N GLU A 189 -19.40 14.77 -10.93
CA GLU A 189 -20.38 14.76 -9.83
C GLU A 189 -21.04 13.38 -9.56
N SER A 190 -20.79 12.36 -10.38
CA SER A 190 -21.37 11.01 -10.21
C SER A 190 -20.41 9.93 -9.70
N ALA A 191 -19.14 10.25 -9.38
CA ALA A 191 -18.11 9.23 -9.14
C ALA A 191 -17.59 9.07 -7.70
N VAL A 192 -18.12 9.77 -6.70
CA VAL A 192 -17.65 9.62 -5.29
C VAL A 192 -18.81 9.46 -4.31
N THR A 193 -19.50 8.32 -4.42
CA THR A 193 -20.12 7.71 -3.23
C THR A 193 -19.36 6.41 -2.97
N PRO A 194 -18.53 6.31 -1.92
CA PRO A 194 -17.86 5.06 -1.59
C PRO A 194 -18.94 3.99 -1.31
N PRO A 195 -18.74 2.74 -1.74
CA PRO A 195 -19.68 1.67 -1.44
C PRO A 195 -19.81 1.55 0.07
N ASP A 196 -21.03 1.73 0.56
CA ASP A 196 -21.46 1.43 1.91
C ASP A 196 -21.18 -0.06 2.16
N LEU A 197 -20.02 -0.34 2.75
CA LEU A 197 -19.66 -1.65 3.28
C LEU A 197 -20.49 -1.87 4.53
N GLY A 198 -21.75 -2.23 4.30
CA GLY A 198 -22.71 -2.58 5.33
C GLY A 198 -22.11 -3.59 6.30
N THR A 199 -21.87 -3.14 7.53
CA THR A 199 -21.62 -4.01 8.67
C THR A 199 -22.92 -4.76 8.96
N LYS A 200 -23.04 -5.97 8.39
CA LYS A 200 -23.93 -7.00 8.95
C LYS A 200 -23.40 -7.39 10.32
N SER A 201 -23.98 -6.80 11.34
CA SER A 201 -23.97 -7.33 12.71
C SER A 201 -25.03 -8.42 12.76
N ASP A 202 -24.64 -9.65 12.47
CA ASP A 202 -25.46 -10.81 12.81
C ASP A 202 -25.23 -11.15 14.30
N THR A 203 -26.37 -11.28 14.99
CA THR A 203 -26.64 -11.77 16.34
C THR A 203 -25.83 -12.95 16.81
#